data_AF-A0A839QFJ9-F1
#
_entry.id   AF-A0A839QFJ9-F1
#
_cell.length_a   1.000
_cell.length_b   1.000
_cell.length_c   1.000
_cell.angle_alpha   90.00
_cell.angle_beta   90.00
_cell.angle_gamma   90.00
#
_symmetry.space_group_name_H-M   'P 1'
#
loop_
_entity.id
_entity.type
_entity.pdbx_description
1 polymer ?
#
loop_
_entity_poly.entity_id
_entity_poly.type
_entity_poly.pdbx_seq_one_letter_code
_entity_poly.pdbx_strand_id
1 'polypeptide(L)'
;MRRNQRPSRWADRLPARVFTVVEDSMRPTLSPGDVVFTVRDNGARVGQLRVFRHPHKSTRWLVKRVGEVYDGGVHGTVFEARSDNARAPGATDSHEFGWVPVAGSYRVVWTLSRER
;
A
#
# COMPACT_ATOMS: atom_id res chain seq x y z
N MET A 1 -34.37 15.36 9.09
CA MET A 1 -33.77 15.59 7.74
C MET A 1 -32.35 16.13 7.91
N ARG A 2 -31.32 15.29 7.77
CA ARG A 2 -29.90 15.74 7.74
C ARG A 2 -29.40 15.66 6.30
N ARG A 3 -28.96 16.80 5.81
CA ARG A 3 -28.61 17.10 4.41
C ARG A 3 -27.27 16.41 4.07
N ASN A 4 -27.29 15.52 3.08
CA ASN A 4 -26.10 14.87 2.51
C ASN A 4 -25.09 15.93 2.05
N GLN A 5 -23.94 16.00 2.73
CA GLN A 5 -22.77 16.69 2.21
C GLN A 5 -22.19 15.83 1.08
N ARG A 6 -22.43 16.25 -0.17
CA ARG A 6 -21.70 15.72 -1.32
C ARG A 6 -20.23 16.09 -1.13
N PRO A 7 -19.27 15.16 -1.23
CA PRO A 7 -17.86 15.54 -1.22
C PRO A 7 -17.62 16.46 -2.41
N SER A 8 -17.03 17.61 -2.10
CA SER A 8 -16.65 18.65 -3.05
C SER A 8 -15.66 18.13 -4.08
N ARG A 9 -15.77 18.63 -5.32
CA ARG A 9 -14.90 18.38 -6.50
C ARG A 9 -13.39 18.67 -6.30
N TRP A 10 -12.92 18.93 -5.09
CA TRP A 10 -11.51 19.17 -4.74
C TRP A 10 -10.77 17.90 -4.27
N ALA A 11 -11.49 16.86 -3.84
CA ALA A 11 -10.89 15.61 -3.33
C ALA A 11 -10.22 14.76 -4.43
N ASP A 12 -10.57 14.96 -5.70
CA ASP A 12 -10.07 14.17 -6.84
C ASP A 12 -8.62 14.50 -7.24
N ARG A 13 -7.98 15.50 -6.59
CA ARG A 13 -6.58 15.90 -6.81
C ARG A 13 -5.66 15.71 -5.61
N LEU A 14 -6.16 15.21 -4.47
CA LEU A 14 -5.28 15.02 -3.33
C LEU A 14 -4.37 13.81 -3.59
N PRO A 15 -3.04 13.96 -3.45
CA PRO A 15 -2.10 12.86 -3.62
C PRO A 15 -2.24 11.82 -2.50
N ALA A 16 -3.21 11.92 -1.60
CA ALA A 16 -3.32 11.11 -0.40
C ALA A 16 -4.54 10.19 -0.41
N ARG A 17 -4.38 9.01 0.21
CA ARG A 17 -5.46 8.05 0.44
C ARG A 17 -5.32 7.42 1.82
N VAL A 18 -6.45 7.04 2.40
CA VAL A 18 -6.52 6.33 3.67
C VAL A 18 -7.04 4.92 3.40
N PHE A 19 -6.41 3.92 4.00
CA PHE A 19 -6.81 2.53 3.90
C PHE A 19 -6.91 1.91 5.30
N THR A 20 -7.84 0.97 5.45
CA THR A 20 -7.90 0.09 6.62
C THR A 20 -7.25 -1.23 6.27
N VAL A 21 -6.35 -1.71 7.13
CA VAL A 21 -5.71 -3.01 7.01
C VAL A 21 -6.72 -4.08 7.38
N VAL A 22 -6.83 -5.15 6.58
CA VAL A 22 -7.85 -6.19 6.76
C VAL A 22 -7.27 -7.60 6.90
N GLU A 23 -5.96 -7.77 6.67
CA GLU A 23 -5.31 -9.09 6.62
C GLU A 23 -4.02 -9.11 7.45
N ASP A 24 -3.59 -10.31 7.84
CA ASP A 24 -2.47 -10.53 8.76
C ASP A 24 -1.09 -10.58 8.09
N SER A 25 -1.01 -10.47 6.76
CA SER A 25 0.26 -10.59 6.02
C SER A 25 1.33 -9.55 6.37
N MET A 26 0.93 -8.49 7.08
CA MET A 26 1.83 -7.43 7.55
C MET A 26 2.07 -7.43 9.06
N ARG A 27 1.56 -8.43 9.80
CA ARG A 27 1.92 -8.58 11.21
C ARG A 27 3.44 -8.84 11.34
N PRO A 28 4.09 -8.40 12.44
CA PRO A 28 3.53 -7.61 13.54
C PRO A 28 3.47 -6.10 13.24
N THR A 29 3.98 -5.64 12.09
CA THR A 29 4.07 -4.21 11.76
C THR A 29 2.72 -3.53 11.61
N LEU A 30 1.77 -4.21 10.98
CA LEU A 30 0.38 -3.78 10.84
C LEU A 30 -0.54 -4.94 11.20
N SER A 31 -1.59 -4.62 11.95
CA SER A 31 -2.65 -5.55 12.33
C SER A 31 -3.94 -5.23 11.59
N PRO A 32 -4.80 -6.23 11.31
CA PRO A 32 -6.17 -5.97 10.88
C PRO A 32 -6.86 -4.94 11.78
N GLY A 33 -7.49 -3.93 11.17
CA GLY A 33 -8.11 -2.80 11.88
C GLY A 33 -7.25 -1.53 11.95
N ASP A 34 -5.93 -1.62 11.73
CA ASP A 34 -5.08 -0.44 11.65
C ASP A 34 -5.46 0.44 10.46
N VAL A 35 -5.30 1.75 10.62
CA VAL A 35 -5.57 2.74 9.56
C VAL A 35 -4.25 3.33 9.08
N VAL A 36 -3.98 3.20 7.78
CA VAL A 36 -2.76 3.75 7.15
C VAL A 36 -3.09 4.98 6.31
N PHE A 37 -2.35 6.05 6.55
CA PHE A 37 -2.38 7.26 5.75
C PHE A 37 -1.26 7.20 4.73
N THR A 38 -1.61 7.43 3.47
CA THR A 38 -0.71 7.21 2.34
C THR A 38 -0.67 8.42 1.43
N VAL A 39 0.46 8.63 0.76
CA VAL A 39 0.66 9.68 -0.24
C VAL A 39 1.27 9.11 -1.52
N ARG A 40 0.98 9.72 -2.67
CA ARG A 40 1.67 9.45 -3.92
C ARG A 40 3.08 10.02 -3.81
N ASP A 41 4.05 9.14 -3.98
CA ASP A 41 5.48 9.42 -3.97
C ASP A 41 6.12 8.55 -5.05
N ASN A 42 6.89 9.16 -5.96
CA ASN A 42 7.54 8.45 -7.06
C ASN A 42 8.88 7.82 -6.65
N GLY A 43 9.36 8.06 -5.42
CA GLY A 43 10.50 7.35 -4.86
C GLY A 43 10.08 6.09 -4.09
N ALA A 44 10.89 5.04 -4.18
CA ALA A 44 10.84 3.90 -3.26
C ALA A 44 12.19 3.74 -2.56
N ARG A 45 12.14 3.33 -1.29
CA ARG A 45 13.32 2.99 -0.50
C ARG A 45 13.05 1.69 0.26
N VAL A 46 14.08 0.86 0.37
CA VAL A 46 14.08 -0.37 1.17
C VAL A 46 13.49 -0.09 2.56
N GLY A 47 12.60 -0.97 3.01
CA GLY A 47 11.96 -0.92 4.32
C GLY A 47 10.70 -0.05 4.40
N GLN A 48 10.41 0.81 3.40
CA GLN A 48 9.16 1.57 3.36
C GLN A 48 7.95 0.63 3.28
N LEU A 49 6.78 1.10 3.73
CA LEU A 49 5.52 0.43 3.45
C LEU A 49 4.82 1.12 2.29
N ARG A 50 4.29 0.35 1.35
CA ARG A 50 3.57 0.88 0.19
C ARG A 50 2.25 0.14 -0.05
N VAL A 51 1.25 0.90 -0.47
CA VAL A 51 -0.07 0.44 -0.86
C VAL A 51 -0.24 0.52 -2.37
N PHE A 52 -0.63 -0.58 -3.01
CA PHE A 52 -0.77 -0.67 -4.46
C PHE A 52 -1.90 -1.63 -4.85
N ARG A 53 -2.36 -1.53 -6.10
CA ARG A 53 -3.33 -2.49 -6.64
C ARG A 53 -2.66 -3.83 -6.86
N HIS A 54 -3.32 -4.93 -6.49
CA HIS A 54 -2.81 -6.26 -6.75
C HIS A 54 -2.58 -6.43 -8.27
N PRO A 55 -1.38 -6.84 -8.73
CA PRO A 55 -1.04 -6.89 -10.16
C PRO A 55 -2.01 -7.72 -11.01
N HIS A 56 -2.45 -8.87 -10.47
CA HIS A 56 -3.40 -9.77 -11.15
C HIS A 56 -4.88 -9.64 -10.71
N LYS A 57 -5.20 -8.80 -9.72
CA LYS A 57 -6.56 -8.70 -9.16
C LYS A 57 -6.96 -7.23 -9.02
N SER A 58 -7.51 -6.68 -10.10
CA SER A 58 -7.74 -5.23 -10.28
C SER A 58 -8.56 -4.55 -9.17
N THR A 59 -9.38 -5.29 -8.43
CA THR A 59 -10.21 -4.76 -7.34
C THR A 59 -9.54 -4.77 -5.96
N ARG A 60 -8.45 -5.52 -5.75
CA ARG A 60 -7.79 -5.65 -4.44
C ARG A 60 -6.64 -4.67 -4.29
N TRP A 61 -6.52 -4.09 -3.10
CA TRP A 61 -5.36 -3.30 -2.68
C TRP A 61 -4.52 -4.13 -1.71
N LEU A 62 -3.20 -4.01 -1.82
CA LEU A 62 -2.24 -4.67 -0.96
C LEU A 62 -1.38 -3.61 -0.28
N VAL A 63 -1.04 -3.86 0.99
CA VAL A 63 0.04 -3.16 1.69
C VAL A 63 1.18 -4.14 1.90
N LYS A 64 2.40 -3.74 1.52
CA LYS A 64 3.61 -4.56 1.65
C LYS A 64 4.82 -3.71 2.02
N ARG A 65 5.84 -4.37 2.56
CA ARG A 65 7.14 -3.76 2.80
C ARG A 65 7.96 -3.79 1.52
N VAL A 66 8.65 -2.70 1.24
CA VAL A 66 9.64 -2.61 0.17
C VAL A 66 10.86 -3.44 0.59
N GLY A 67 11.11 -4.53 -0.14
CA GLY A 67 12.36 -5.29 -0.10
C GLY A 67 13.42 -4.55 -0.91
N GLU A 68 13.83 -5.13 -2.01
CA GLU A 68 14.74 -4.47 -2.97
C GLU A 68 14.04 -3.42 -3.85
N VAL A 69 14.83 -2.51 -4.43
CA VAL A 69 14.39 -1.46 -5.34
C VAL A 69 15.31 -1.45 -6.56
N TYR A 70 14.74 -1.47 -7.75
CA TYR A 70 15.48 -1.32 -9.00
C TYR A 70 15.00 -0.07 -9.73
N ASP A 71 15.95 0.81 -10.07
CA ASP A 71 15.68 1.93 -10.95
C ASP A 71 15.88 1.51 -12.40
N GLY A 72 14.78 1.39 -13.14
CA GLY A 72 14.78 1.05 -14.57
C GLY A 72 15.01 2.23 -15.50
N GLY A 73 15.35 3.42 -14.97
CA GLY A 73 15.56 4.63 -15.76
C GLY A 73 14.30 5.00 -16.55
N VAL A 74 14.38 4.92 -17.89
CA VAL A 74 13.24 5.21 -18.78
C VAL A 74 12.03 4.29 -18.57
N HIS A 75 12.25 3.09 -18.03
CA HIS A 75 11.18 2.12 -17.72
C HIS A 75 10.54 2.36 -16.34
N GLY A 76 11.08 3.29 -15.56
CA GLY A 76 10.62 3.63 -14.22
C GLY A 76 11.16 2.71 -13.13
N THR A 77 10.98 3.14 -11.88
CA THR A 77 11.41 2.40 -10.70
C THR A 77 10.41 1.30 -10.34
N VAL A 78 10.91 0.12 -10.02
CA VAL A 78 10.15 -1.02 -9.49
C VAL A 78 10.70 -1.43 -8.13
N PHE A 79 9.87 -2.10 -7.34
CA PHE A 79 10.27 -2.60 -6.02
C PHE A 79 9.70 -3.98 -5.75
N GLU A 80 10.41 -4.71 -4.90
CA GLU A 80 9.96 -5.99 -4.38
C GLU A 80 9.00 -5.73 -3.22
N ALA A 81 7.78 -6.21 -3.32
CA ALA A 81 6.79 -6.14 -2.27
C ALA A 81 6.90 -7.42 -1.42
N ARG A 82 7.28 -7.30 -0.15
CA ARG A 82 7.41 -8.42 0.80
C ARG A 82 6.32 -8.37 1.86
N SER A 83 5.81 -9.54 2.22
CA SER A 83 4.99 -9.70 3.42
C SER A 83 5.88 -9.72 4.65
N ASP A 84 5.52 -9.00 5.71
CA ASP A 84 6.22 -9.13 6.99
C ASP A 84 5.88 -10.46 7.69
N ASN A 85 4.68 -10.98 7.42
CA ASN A 85 4.26 -12.33 7.80
C ASN A 85 3.89 -13.13 6.54
N ALA A 86 4.90 -13.67 5.86
CA ALA A 86 4.71 -14.51 4.67
C ALA A 86 3.98 -15.84 4.98
N ARG A 87 3.86 -16.23 6.26
CA ARG A 87 3.14 -17.45 6.67
C ARG A 87 1.65 -17.22 6.90
N ALA A 88 1.16 -15.97 6.85
CA ALA A 88 -0.25 -15.70 7.04
C ALA A 88 -1.09 -16.34 5.91
N PRO A 89 -2.26 -16.94 6.21
CA PRO A 89 -3.14 -17.49 5.18
C PRO A 89 -3.50 -16.43 4.13
N GLY A 90 -3.27 -16.75 2.85
CA GLY A 90 -3.55 -15.83 1.74
C GLY A 90 -2.59 -14.63 1.62
N ALA A 91 -1.49 -14.63 2.37
CA ALA A 91 -0.38 -13.72 2.12
C ALA A 91 0.15 -13.97 0.71
N THR A 92 0.18 -12.92 -0.09
CA THR A 92 0.74 -12.92 -1.44
C THR A 92 1.75 -11.78 -1.50
N ASP A 93 2.88 -12.00 -2.16
CA ASP A 93 3.95 -11.01 -2.28
C ASP A 93 4.71 -11.16 -3.61
N SER A 94 5.82 -10.43 -3.79
CA SER A 94 6.55 -10.41 -5.06
C SER A 94 7.13 -11.75 -5.49
N HIS A 95 7.25 -12.75 -4.60
CA HIS A 95 7.60 -14.11 -5.01
C HIS A 95 6.48 -14.77 -5.85
N GLU A 96 5.24 -14.31 -5.70
CA GLU A 96 4.09 -14.86 -6.43
C GLU A 96 3.67 -13.99 -7.62
N PHE A 97 3.65 -12.66 -7.46
CA PHE A 97 3.15 -11.73 -8.49
C PHE A 97 4.23 -10.87 -9.15
N GLY A 98 5.50 -11.07 -8.78
CA GLY A 98 6.63 -10.33 -9.34
C GLY A 98 6.79 -8.90 -8.82
N TRP A 99 7.63 -8.13 -9.50
CA TRP A 99 8.00 -6.77 -9.13
C TRP A 99 6.87 -5.77 -9.33
N VAL A 100 6.79 -4.79 -8.43
CA VAL A 100 5.72 -3.80 -8.41
C VAL A 100 6.25 -2.43 -8.88
N PRO A 101 5.61 -1.77 -9.85
CA PRO A 101 5.95 -0.41 -10.20
C PRO A 101 5.73 0.56 -9.05
N VAL A 102 6.68 1.48 -8.85
CA VAL A 102 6.47 2.61 -7.92
C VAL A 102 5.34 3.49 -8.42
N ALA A 103 5.25 3.69 -9.74
CA ALA A 103 4.16 4.39 -10.38
C ALA A 103 2.80 3.77 -10.01
N GLY A 104 1.88 4.60 -9.52
CA GLY A 104 0.54 4.16 -9.13
C GLY A 104 0.43 3.55 -7.73
N SER A 105 1.55 3.39 -7.01
CA SER A 105 1.56 3.01 -5.59
C SER A 105 1.59 4.24 -4.67
N TYR A 106 1.20 4.05 -3.41
CA TYR A 106 1.17 5.08 -2.38
C TYR A 106 2.10 4.69 -1.24
N ARG A 107 2.95 5.59 -0.80
CA ARG A 107 3.79 5.41 0.38
C ARG A 107 2.97 5.62 1.65
N VAL A 108 3.05 4.70 2.60
CA VAL A 108 2.52 4.90 3.96
C VAL A 108 3.41 5.91 4.68
N VAL A 109 2.81 6.95 5.25
CA VAL A 109 3.50 8.01 6.01
C VAL A 109 3.09 8.06 7.47
N TRP A 110 1.95 7.46 7.81
CA TRP A 110 1.47 7.36 9.18
C TRP A 110 0.59 6.12 9.34
N THR A 111 0.68 5.48 10.50
CA THR A 111 -0.21 4.39 10.91
C THR A 111 -0.89 4.78 12.22
N LEU A 112 -2.21 4.71 12.24
CA LEU A 112 -3.00 4.77 13.47
C LEU A 112 -3.34 3.34 13.88
N SER A 113 -2.70 2.87 14.95
CA SER A 113 -2.99 1.55 15.49
C SER A 113 -4.24 1.58 16.35
N ARG A 114 -5.09 0.55 16.21
CA ARG A 114 -6.30 0.39 17.04
C ARG A 114 -6.13 -0.59 18.20
N GLU A 115 -5.10 -1.43 18.13
CA GLU A 115 -4.73 -2.39 19.19
C GLU A 115 -3.39 -1.92 19.77
N ARG A 116 -3.44 -1.09 20.82
CA ARG A 116 -2.26 -0.81 21.65
C ARG A 116 -2.61 -1.10 23.10
#